data_AF-A0A543EC04-F1
#
_entry.id   AF-A0A543EC04-F1
#
_cell.length_a   1.000
_cell.length_b   1.000
_cell.length_c   1.000
_cell.angle_alpha   90.00
_cell.angle_beta   90.00
_cell.angle_gamma   90.00
#
_symmetry.space_group_name_H-M   'P 1'
#
loop_
_entity.id
_entity.type
_entity.pdbx_description
1 polymer ?
#
loop_
_entity_poly.entity_id
_entity_poly.type
_entity_poly.pdbx_seq_one_letter_code
_entity_poly.pdbx_strand_id
1 'polypeptide(L)'
;MENKIPEINNLVHKFALEDFSGYEFVDYWDADTTALGLKKGNILIYISAYSYFKTNGYDVIIEELETGAILRSEDNRSYDELINDIQSFLK
;
A
#
# COMPACT_ATOMS: atom_id res chain seq x y z
N MET A 1 7.64 -20.58 -10.15
CA MET A 1 7.35 -19.41 -9.29
C MET A 1 6.03 -18.87 -9.79
N GLU A 2 4.93 -19.08 -9.06
CA GLU A 2 3.67 -18.45 -9.43
C GLU A 2 3.87 -16.93 -9.36
N ASN A 3 3.49 -16.23 -10.42
CA ASN A 3 3.55 -14.77 -10.44
C ASN A 3 2.69 -14.25 -9.28
N LYS A 4 3.31 -13.71 -8.24
CA LYS A 4 2.65 -13.01 -7.11
C LYS A 4 2.21 -11.58 -7.49
N ILE A 5 2.02 -11.38 -8.79
CA ILE A 5 1.81 -10.11 -9.48
C ILE A 5 0.31 -9.77 -9.66
N PRO A 6 -0.63 -10.73 -9.81
CA PRO A 6 -2.04 -10.40 -10.03
C PRO A 6 -2.64 -9.54 -8.93
N GLU A 7 -2.33 -9.81 -7.67
CA GLU A 7 -2.95 -9.14 -6.53
C GLU A 7 -2.53 -7.68 -6.44
N ILE A 8 -1.25 -7.38 -6.61
CA ILE A 8 -0.77 -5.99 -6.63
C ILE A 8 -1.28 -5.23 -7.86
N ASN A 9 -1.36 -5.88 -9.03
CA ASN A 9 -1.95 -5.28 -10.22
C ASN A 9 -3.45 -4.99 -10.04
N ASN A 10 -4.19 -5.92 -9.43
CA ASN A 10 -5.60 -5.72 -9.10
C ASN A 10 -5.78 -4.55 -8.12
N LEU A 11 -4.88 -4.40 -7.15
CA LEU A 11 -4.89 -3.26 -6.23
C LEU A 11 -4.67 -1.95 -6.98
N VAL A 12 -3.68 -1.87 -7.88
CA VAL A 12 -3.44 -0.69 -8.73
C VAL A 12 -4.67 -0.34 -9.56
N HIS A 13 -5.33 -1.33 -10.16
CA HIS A 13 -6.57 -1.11 -10.91
C HIS A 13 -7.71 -0.58 -10.04
N LYS A 14 -7.86 -1.08 -8.81
CA LYS A 14 -8.84 -0.57 -7.86
C LYS A 14 -8.51 0.86 -7.44
N PHE A 15 -7.26 1.17 -7.15
CA PHE A 15 -6.82 2.51 -6.78
C PHE A 15 -7.04 3.53 -7.90
N ALA A 16 -6.94 3.13 -9.16
CA ALA A 16 -7.28 4.00 -10.29
C ALA A 16 -8.76 4.43 -10.34
N LEU A 17 -9.65 3.76 -9.59
CA LEU A 17 -11.07 4.09 -9.46
C LEU A 17 -11.38 4.96 -8.24
N GLU A 18 -10.42 5.12 -7.32
CA GLU A 18 -10.56 5.92 -6.09
C GLU A 18 -10.05 7.35 -6.30
N ASP A 19 -10.51 8.30 -5.48
CA ASP A 19 -9.99 9.67 -5.50
C ASP A 19 -8.67 9.78 -4.70
N PHE A 20 -7.58 9.33 -5.32
CA PHE A 20 -6.22 9.56 -4.85
C PHE A 20 -5.63 10.85 -5.46
N SER A 21 -6.36 11.96 -5.37
CA SER A 21 -5.81 13.27 -5.75
C SER A 21 -4.62 13.67 -4.85
N GLY A 22 -3.49 13.98 -5.49
CA GLY A 22 -2.28 14.44 -4.81
C GLY A 22 -1.34 13.33 -4.29
N TYR A 23 -1.55 12.07 -4.71
CA TYR A 23 -0.60 10.99 -4.46
C TYR A 23 0.35 10.81 -5.63
N GLU A 24 1.57 10.46 -5.29
CA GLU A 24 2.58 9.97 -6.22
C GLU A 24 2.77 8.48 -5.98
N PHE A 25 2.68 7.68 -7.03
CA PHE A 25 3.19 6.31 -6.98
C PHE A 25 4.71 6.37 -6.86
N VAL A 26 5.25 5.69 -5.86
CA VAL A 26 6.69 5.62 -5.59
C VAL A 26 7.10 4.16 -5.43
N ASP A 27 8.33 3.86 -5.80
CA ASP A 27 8.97 2.58 -5.53
C ASP A 27 10.32 2.86 -4.89
N TYR A 28 10.39 2.62 -3.58
CA TYR A 28 11.61 2.74 -2.79
C TYR A 28 12.06 1.37 -2.26
N TRP A 29 11.25 0.33 -2.46
CA TRP A 29 11.60 -1.06 -2.13
C TRP A 29 11.99 -1.75 -3.43
N ASP A 30 13.11 -1.28 -3.99
CA ASP A 30 13.67 -1.76 -5.24
C ASP A 30 13.58 -3.30 -5.32
N ALA A 31 12.93 -3.78 -6.38
CA ALA A 31 12.72 -5.19 -6.74
C ALA A 31 11.61 -5.95 -5.99
N ASP A 32 10.81 -5.35 -5.10
CA ASP A 32 9.60 -5.99 -4.57
C ASP A 32 8.42 -5.84 -5.55
N THR A 33 8.28 -6.83 -6.44
CA THR A 33 7.17 -6.86 -7.42
C THR A 33 5.81 -7.15 -6.79
N THR A 34 5.73 -7.31 -5.47
CA THR A 34 4.50 -7.62 -4.74
C THR A 34 4.07 -6.49 -3.81
N ALA A 35 4.81 -5.37 -3.82
CA ALA A 35 4.48 -4.17 -3.06
C ALA A 35 4.31 -2.96 -3.97
N LEU A 36 3.63 -1.94 -3.46
CA LEU A 36 3.57 -0.62 -4.08
C LEU A 36 3.71 0.45 -3.00
N GLY A 37 4.33 1.57 -3.38
CA GLY A 37 4.42 2.76 -2.54
C GLY A 37 3.49 3.87 -3.02
N LEU A 38 2.87 4.57 -2.08
CA LEU A 38 2.17 5.83 -2.28
C LEU A 38 2.78 6.90 -1.40
N LYS A 39 2.95 8.10 -1.95
CA LYS A 39 3.46 9.26 -1.22
C LYS A 39 2.51 10.44 -1.33
N LYS A 40 2.29 11.15 -0.22
CA LYS A 40 1.63 12.46 -0.19
C LYS A 40 2.27 13.34 0.88
N GLY A 41 2.92 14.42 0.46
CA GLY A 41 3.68 15.28 1.38
C GLY A 41 4.79 14.49 2.09
N ASN A 42 4.81 14.54 3.43
CA ASN A 42 5.75 13.79 4.27
C ASN A 42 5.23 12.40 4.68
N ILE A 43 4.10 11.93 4.13
CA ILE A 43 3.56 10.61 4.43
C ILE A 43 3.90 9.65 3.29
N LEU A 44 4.40 8.48 3.68
CA LEU A 44 4.74 7.38 2.81
C LEU A 44 3.97 6.13 3.26
N ILE A 45 3.35 5.45 2.30
CA ILE A 45 2.50 4.29 2.51
C ILE A 45 3.03 3.16 1.63
N TYR A 46 3.48 2.07 2.24
CA TYR A 46 3.80 0.83 1.54
C TYR A 46 2.69 -0.17 1.75
N ILE A 47 2.29 -0.82 0.66
CA ILE A 47 1.26 -1.85 0.67
C ILE A 47 1.85 -3.08 0.01
N SER A 48 1.86 -4.20 0.73
CA SER A 48 2.35 -5.48 0.23
C SER A 48 1.19 -6.45 0.04
N ALA A 49 1.18 -7.11 -1.12
CA ALA A 49 0.32 -8.23 -1.44
C ALA A 49 1.06 -9.58 -1.30
N TYR A 50 2.29 -9.59 -0.76
CA TYR A 50 3.14 -10.79 -0.69
C TYR A 50 2.45 -12.00 -0.04
N SER A 51 1.68 -11.75 1.02
CA SER A 51 0.97 -12.74 1.83
C SER A 51 -0.46 -13.01 1.36
N TYR A 52 -0.96 -12.27 0.37
CA TYR A 52 -2.38 -12.24 0.00
C TYR A 52 -2.95 -13.62 -0.33
N PHE A 53 -2.20 -14.48 -1.03
CA PHE A 53 -2.66 -15.83 -1.37
C PHE A 53 -2.91 -16.73 -0.15
N LYS A 54 -2.30 -16.41 1.01
CA LYS A 54 -2.49 -17.16 2.26
C LYS A 54 -3.56 -16.54 3.14
N THR A 55 -3.62 -15.21 3.17
CA THR A 55 -4.36 -14.46 4.17
C THR A 55 -5.62 -13.81 3.60
N ASN A 56 -5.68 -13.64 2.28
CA ASN A 56 -6.66 -12.84 1.56
C ASN A 56 -6.67 -11.35 1.95
N GLY A 57 -5.52 -10.85 2.42
CA GLY A 57 -5.34 -9.48 2.86
C GLY A 57 -3.98 -8.88 2.49
N TYR A 58 -3.89 -7.57 2.60
CA TYR A 58 -2.70 -6.76 2.34
C TYR A 58 -2.02 -6.38 3.66
N ASP A 59 -0.70 -6.29 3.63
CA ASP A 59 0.08 -5.75 4.73
C ASP A 59 0.39 -4.28 4.39
N VAL A 60 0.31 -3.38 5.37
CA VAL A 60 0.48 -1.94 5.17
C VAL A 60 1.37 -1.31 6.23
N ILE A 61 2.30 -0.47 5.78
CA ILE A 61 3.14 0.36 6.64
C ILE A 61 2.95 1.81 6.22
N ILE A 62 2.63 2.67 7.17
CA ILE A 62 2.51 4.11 7.00
C ILE A 62 3.56 4.77 7.87
N GLU A 63 4.40 5.59 7.27
CA GLU A 63 5.53 6.24 7.93
C GLU A 63 5.68 7.70 7.51
N GLU A 64 6.41 8.45 8.34
CA GLU A 64 6.95 9.75 7.95
C GLU A 64 8.18 9.56 7.06
N LEU A 65 8.15 10.13 5.85
CA LEU A 65 9.21 9.98 4.85
C LEU A 65 10.57 10.51 5.35
N GLU A 66 10.57 11.66 6.04
CA GLU A 66 11.81 12.30 6.50
C GLU A 66 12.48 11.59 7.67
N THR A 67 11.70 10.95 8.54
CA THR A 67 12.20 10.40 9.82
C THR A 67 12.21 8.87 9.84
N GLY A 68 11.42 8.22 8.99
CA GLY A 68 11.14 6.79 9.04
C GLY A 68 10.29 6.38 10.24
N ALA A 69 9.65 7.33 10.93
CA ALA A 69 8.80 7.03 12.07
C ALA A 69 7.53 6.31 11.60
N ILE A 70 7.33 5.07 12.07
CA ILE A 70 6.12 4.29 11.76
C ILE A 70 4.93 4.90 12.50
N LEU A 71 3.96 5.38 11.72
CA LEU A 71 2.69 5.93 12.20
C LEU A 71 1.62 4.84 12.33
N ARG A 72 1.67 3.84 11.44
CA ARG A 72 0.80 2.66 11.45
C ARG A 72 1.50 1.50 10.77
N SER A 73 1.30 0.30 11.31
CA SER A 73 1.70 -0.96 10.68
C SER A 73 0.61 -1.97 10.97
N GLU A 74 0.03 -2.54 9.93
CA GLU A 74 -1.07 -3.48 10.04
C GLU A 74 -0.89 -4.61 9.03
N ASP A 75 -1.27 -5.82 9.41
CA ASP A 75 -1.17 -7.00 8.57
C ASP A 75 -2.55 -7.53 8.20
N ASN A 76 -2.63 -8.26 7.08
CA ASN A 76 -3.84 -8.98 6.66
C ASN A 76 -5.11 -8.11 6.58
N ARG A 77 -5.00 -6.91 6.01
CA ARG A 77 -6.11 -5.98 5.82
C ARG A 77 -6.90 -6.35 4.58
N SER A 78 -8.21 -6.47 4.71
CA SER A 78 -9.09 -6.50 3.54
C SER A 78 -8.97 -5.20 2.74
N TYR A 79 -9.49 -5.17 1.51
CA TYR A 79 -9.43 -3.95 0.68
C TYR A 79 -10.12 -2.76 1.37
N ASP A 80 -11.31 -2.96 1.96
CA ASP A 80 -12.06 -1.88 2.60
C ASP A 80 -11.34 -1.37 3.86
N GLU A 81 -10.73 -2.28 4.62
CA GLU A 81 -9.90 -1.93 5.77
C GLU A 81 -8.67 -1.13 5.37
N LEU A 82 -7.95 -1.58 4.33
CA LEU A 82 -6.80 -0.89 3.77
C LEU A 82 -7.17 0.53 3.32
N ILE A 83 -8.28 0.69 2.61
CA ILE A 83 -8.75 2.02 2.19
C ILE A 83 -9.07 2.90 3.40
N ASN A 84 -9.75 2.38 4.43
CA ASN A 84 -10.03 3.14 5.64
C ASN A 84 -8.76 3.55 6.39
N ASP A 85 -7.78 2.64 6.48
CA ASP A 85 -6.48 2.90 7.10
C ASP A 85 -5.77 4.02 6.37
N ILE A 86 -5.68 3.93 5.04
CA ILE A 86 -5.06 4.95 4.20
C ILE A 86 -5.82 6.27 4.34
N GLN A 87 -7.14 6.30 4.08
CA GLN A 87 -8.01 7.49 4.13
C GLN A 87 -7.87 8.31 5.43
N SER A 88 -7.57 7.67 6.56
CA SER A 88 -7.36 8.35 7.83
C SER A 88 -6.13 9.28 7.83
N PHE A 89 -5.13 9.01 6.99
CA PHE A 89 -3.93 9.82 6.77
C PHE A 89 -4.06 10.74 5.53
N LEU A 90 -5.19 10.68 4.83
CA LEU A 90 -5.40 11.41 3.58
C LEU A 90 -6.15 12.75 3.74
N LYS A 91 -6.75 12.99 4.92
CA LYS A 91 -7.51 14.20 5.25
C LYS A 91 -6.63 15.41 5.50
#